data_AF-A0A2H5B9T0-F1
#
_entry.id   AF-A0A2H5B9T0-F1
#
_cell.length_a   1.000
_cell.length_b   1.000
_cell.length_c   1.000
_cell.angle_alpha   90.00
_cell.angle_beta   90.00
_cell.angle_gamma   90.00
#
_symmetry.space_group_name_H-M   'P 1'
#
loop_
_entity.id
_entity.type
_entity.pdbx_description
1 polymer ?
#
loop_
_entity_poly.entity_id
_entity_poly.type
_entity_poly.pdbx_seq_one_letter_code
_entity_poly.pdbx_strand_id
1 'polypeptide(L)'
;MSGLGDIAKGLVGFVGDAPLAHIQAELAALAGQVGDLAQELERTKDSVHWEGGAADAFHRHADQRVQDLRALVRELDAAAGAAGGVVVAGGLL
;
A
#
# COMPACT_ATOMS: atom_id res chain seq x y z
N MET A 1 34.91 -24.63 15.43
CA MET A 1 33.59 -25.26 15.22
C MET A 1 32.54 -24.16 15.35
N SER A 2 32.24 -23.43 14.28
CA SER A 2 31.36 -22.24 14.30
C SER A 2 29.97 -22.46 13.68
N GLY A 3 29.64 -23.68 13.24
CA GLY A 3 28.46 -23.91 12.39
C GLY A 3 27.10 -23.67 13.06
N LEU A 4 26.94 -23.88 14.37
CA LEU A 4 25.64 -23.76 15.03
C LEU A 4 25.21 -22.30 15.25
N GLY A 5 26.15 -21.39 15.52
CA GLY A 5 25.87 -19.96 15.65
C GLY A 5 25.51 -19.33 14.30
N ASP A 6 26.20 -19.74 13.24
CA ASP A 6 25.94 -19.25 11.87
C ASP A 6 24.62 -19.77 11.31
N ILE A 7 24.24 -21.02 11.62
CA ILE A 7 22.93 -21.57 11.26
C ILE A 7 21.80 -20.87 12.02
N ALA A 8 21.97 -20.60 13.32
CA ALA A 8 20.97 -19.87 14.11
C ALA A 8 20.80 -18.43 13.61
N LYS A 9 21.90 -17.75 13.26
CA LYS A 9 21.87 -16.39 12.70
C LYS A 9 21.25 -16.37 11.30
N GLY A 10 21.55 -17.38 10.48
CA GLY A 10 20.92 -17.59 9.17
C GLY A 10 19.42 -17.91 9.27
N LEU A 11 18.98 -18.65 10.28
CA LEU A 11 17.57 -18.94 10.52
C LEU A 11 16.79 -17.71 11.03
N VAL A 12 17.39 -16.89 11.89
CA VAL A 12 16.77 -15.64 12.36
C VAL A 12 16.65 -14.63 11.20
N GLY A 13 17.67 -14.51 10.33
CA GLY A 13 17.59 -13.68 9.12
C GLY A 13 16.60 -14.22 8.07
N PHE A 14 16.47 -15.55 7.94
CA PHE A 14 15.54 -16.17 6.99
C PHE A 14 14.08 -16.11 7.46
N VAL A 15 13.82 -16.23 8.76
CA VAL A 15 12.46 -16.25 9.35
C VAL A 15 11.97 -14.85 9.75
N GLY A 16 12.87 -13.91 10.06
CA GLY A 16 12.53 -12.55 10.47
C GLY A 16 12.20 -11.59 9.31
N ASP A 17 12.96 -11.65 8.21
CA ASP A 17 12.91 -10.60 7.18
C ASP A 17 12.16 -11.01 5.90
N ALA A 18 12.20 -12.29 5.51
CA ALA A 18 11.54 -12.74 4.28
C ALA A 18 10.01 -12.56 4.29
N PRO A 19 9.29 -12.82 5.39
CA PRO A 19 7.84 -12.57 5.44
C PRO A 19 7.51 -11.08 5.40
N LEU A 20 8.31 -10.24 6.06
CA LEU A 20 8.07 -8.80 6.16
C LEU A 20 8.40 -8.07 4.85
N ALA A 21 9.48 -8.47 4.16
CA ALA A 21 9.81 -7.96 2.83
C ALA A 21 8.72 -8.34 1.80
N HIS A 22 8.15 -9.54 1.92
CA HIS A 22 7.03 -9.98 1.08
C HIS A 22 5.77 -9.14 1.35
N ILE A 23 5.40 -8.95 2.62
CA ILE A 23 4.27 -8.10 3.03
C ILE A 23 4.48 -6.66 2.55
N GLN A 24 5.69 -6.11 2.66
CA GLN A 24 6.02 -4.78 2.13
C GLN A 24 5.73 -4.68 0.62
N ALA A 25 6.16 -5.67 -0.15
CA ALA A 25 5.95 -5.69 -1.59
C ALA A 25 4.45 -5.81 -1.95
N GLU A 26 3.69 -6.64 -1.23
CA GLU A 26 2.24 -6.76 -1.43
C GLU A 26 1.49 -5.48 -1.10
N LEU A 27 1.85 -4.79 -0.01
CA LEU A 27 1.25 -3.51 0.37
C LEU A 27 1.53 -2.41 -0.67
N ALA A 28 2.75 -2.35 -1.19
CA ALA A 28 3.11 -1.41 -2.26
C ALA A 28 2.36 -1.72 -3.58
N ALA A 29 2.22 -2.99 -3.94
CA ALA A 29 1.45 -3.40 -5.10
C ALA A 29 -0.04 -3.03 -4.95
N LEU A 30 -0.62 -3.26 -3.77
CA LEU A 30 -2.00 -2.88 -3.45
C LEU A 30 -2.19 -1.37 -3.50
N ALA A 31 -1.24 -0.58 -2.97
CA ALA A 31 -1.26 0.88 -3.05
C ALA A 31 -1.32 1.36 -4.51
N GLY A 32 -0.53 0.75 -5.40
CA GLY A 32 -0.57 1.01 -6.83
C GLY A 32 -1.96 0.73 -7.44
N GLN A 33 -2.53 -0.45 -7.18
CA GLN A 33 -3.85 -0.83 -7.69
C GLN A 33 -4.96 0.10 -7.21
N VAL A 34 -4.94 0.52 -5.94
CA VAL A 34 -5.90 1.48 -5.38
C VAL A 34 -5.72 2.86 -6.01
N GLY A 35 -4.48 3.26 -6.28
CA GLY A 35 -4.17 4.50 -7.01
C GLY A 35 -4.74 4.52 -8.43
N ASP A 36 -4.57 3.42 -9.16
CA ASP A 36 -5.14 3.25 -10.51
C ASP A 36 -6.67 3.33 -10.49
N LEU A 37 -7.32 2.69 -9.52
CA LEU A 37 -8.76 2.75 -9.33
C LEU A 37 -9.26 4.17 -9.06
N ALA A 38 -8.54 4.93 -8.23
CA ALA A 38 -8.87 6.33 -7.96
C ALA A 38 -8.78 7.18 -9.23
N GLN A 39 -7.76 6.94 -10.07
CA GLN A 39 -7.58 7.63 -11.33
C GLN A 39 -8.66 7.26 -12.36
N GLU A 40 -9.04 5.99 -12.43
CA GLU A 40 -10.14 5.54 -13.29
C GLU A 40 -11.46 6.18 -12.87
N LEU A 41 -11.75 6.22 -11.57
CA LEU A 41 -12.96 6.88 -11.06
C LEU A 41 -13.00 8.38 -11.40
N GLU A 42 -11.87 9.10 -11.29
CA GLU A 42 -11.79 10.49 -11.73
C GLU A 42 -12.11 10.63 -13.22
N ARG A 43 -11.53 9.79 -14.09
CA ARG A 43 -11.82 9.82 -15.53
C ARG A 43 -13.29 9.52 -15.82
N THR A 44 -13.88 8.53 -15.15
CA THR A 44 -15.30 8.20 -15.31
C THR A 44 -16.18 9.36 -14.88
N LYS A 45 -15.90 9.98 -13.73
CA LYS A 45 -16.61 11.16 -13.24
C LYS A 45 -16.56 12.29 -14.28
N ASP A 46 -15.40 12.56 -14.85
CA ASP A 46 -15.21 13.63 -15.83
C ASP A 46 -15.85 13.33 -17.21
N SER A 47 -16.06 12.05 -17.53
CA SER A 47 -16.74 11.63 -18.77
C SER A 47 -18.27 11.77 -18.75
N VAL A 48 -18.85 12.02 -17.57
CA VAL A 48 -20.29 12.17 -17.41
C VAL A 48 -20.68 13.63 -17.68
N HIS A 49 -21.58 13.83 -18.65
CA HIS A 49 -22.02 15.16 -19.12
C HIS A 49 -23.52 15.41 -18.89
N TRP A 50 -24.00 15.16 -17.67
CA TRP A 50 -25.38 15.49 -17.26
C TRP A 50 -25.40 16.57 -16.18
N GLU A 51 -26.50 17.33 -16.11
CA GLU A 51 -26.60 18.52 -15.26
C GLU A 51 -27.80 18.42 -14.29
N GLY A 52 -27.73 19.20 -13.21
CA GLY A 52 -28.78 19.31 -12.19
C GLY A 52 -28.42 18.65 -10.85
N GLY A 53 -29.33 18.72 -9.87
CA GLY A 53 -29.00 18.33 -8.49
C GLY A 53 -28.58 16.86 -8.31
N ALA A 54 -29.02 15.96 -9.20
CA ALA A 54 -28.56 14.57 -9.20
C ALA A 54 -27.10 14.45 -9.68
N ALA A 55 -26.71 15.24 -10.69
CA ALA A 55 -25.33 15.31 -11.17
C ALA A 55 -24.40 15.89 -10.09
N ASP A 56 -24.81 16.97 -9.42
CA ASP A 56 -24.04 17.56 -8.32
C ASP A 56 -23.84 16.59 -7.16
N ALA A 57 -24.86 15.78 -6.84
CA ALA A 57 -24.76 14.74 -5.82
C ALA A 57 -23.79 13.62 -6.25
N PHE A 58 -23.86 13.19 -7.51
CA PHE A 58 -22.93 12.21 -8.07
C PHE A 58 -21.48 12.71 -8.04
N HIS A 59 -21.21 13.92 -8.54
CA HIS A 59 -19.85 14.48 -8.55
C HIS A 59 -19.27 14.60 -7.14
N ARG A 60 -20.04 15.10 -6.18
CA ARG A 60 -19.60 15.16 -4.77
C ARG A 60 -19.31 13.78 -4.19
N HIS A 61 -20.15 12.79 -4.49
CA HIS A 61 -19.92 11.43 -4.00
C HIS A 61 -18.67 10.81 -4.63
N ALA A 62 -18.48 10.98 -5.94
CA ALA A 62 -17.30 10.52 -6.65
C ALA A 62 -16.02 11.19 -6.12
N ASP A 63 -16.05 12.52 -5.91
CA ASP A 63 -14.93 13.26 -5.33
C ASP A 63 -14.57 12.74 -3.93
N GLN A 64 -15.57 12.48 -3.08
CA GLN A 64 -15.33 11.90 -1.76
C GLN A 64 -14.67 10.52 -1.88
N ARG A 65 -15.16 9.65 -2.75
CA ARG A 65 -14.58 8.31 -2.96
C ARG A 65 -13.15 8.37 -3.48
N VAL A 66 -12.84 9.28 -4.39
CA VAL A 66 -11.46 9.52 -4.85
C VAL A 66 -10.57 9.95 -3.70
N GLN A 67 -11.03 10.85 -2.82
CA GLN A 67 -10.28 11.28 -1.65
C GLN A 67 -10.02 10.12 -0.67
N ASP A 68 -11.02 9.28 -0.44
CA ASP A 68 -10.92 8.11 0.44
C ASP A 68 -9.93 7.08 -0.12
N LEU A 69 -9.98 6.80 -1.43
CA LEU A 69 -9.01 5.91 -2.08
C LEU A 69 -7.58 6.46 -1.99
N ARG A 70 -7.39 7.77 -2.21
CA ARG A 70 -6.08 8.41 -2.05
C ARG A 70 -5.59 8.39 -0.60
N ALA A 71 -6.49 8.44 0.38
CA ALA A 71 -6.13 8.27 1.79
C ALA A 71 -5.67 6.84 2.05
N LEU A 72 -6.39 5.84 1.53
CA LEU A 72 -6.00 4.43 1.64
C LEU A 72 -4.63 4.15 1.00
N VAL A 73 -4.31 4.74 -0.15
CA VAL A 73 -2.97 4.65 -0.75
C VAL A 73 -1.89 5.12 0.22
N ARG A 74 -2.08 6.29 0.86
CA ARG A 74 -1.12 6.81 1.86
C ARG A 74 -0.99 5.90 3.07
N GLU A 75 -2.07 5.29 3.53
CA GLU A 75 -2.06 4.34 4.64
C GLU A 75 -1.30 3.06 4.27
N LEU A 76 -1.50 2.54 3.06
CA LEU A 76 -0.79 1.38 2.54
C LEU A 76 0.71 1.65 2.36
N ASP A 77 1.07 2.82 1.82
CA ASP A 77 2.47 3.25 1.69
C ASP A 77 3.14 3.41 3.07
N ALA A 78 2.43 3.97 4.05
CA ALA A 78 2.92 4.10 5.42
C ALA A 78 3.13 2.72 6.07
N ALA A 79 2.21 1.78 5.87
CA ALA A 79 2.31 0.42 6.36
C ALA A 79 3.49 -0.34 5.68
N ALA A 80 3.66 -0.19 4.37
CA ALA A 80 4.79 -0.74 3.64
C ALA A 80 6.13 -0.16 4.13
N GLY A 81 6.18 1.15 4.37
CA GLY A 81 7.34 1.83 4.95
C GLY A 81 7.68 1.33 6.36
N ALA A 82 6.68 1.10 7.20
CA ALA A 82 6.87 0.52 8.53
C ALA A 82 7.42 -0.92 8.47
N ALA A 83 6.88 -1.75 7.58
CA ALA A 83 7.38 -3.11 7.35
C ALA A 83 8.85 -3.11 6.89
N GLY A 84 9.21 -2.21 5.95
CA GLY A 84 10.59 -2.05 5.49
C GLY A 84 11.54 -1.53 6.58
N GLY A 85 11.07 -0.60 7.43
CA GLY A 85 11.86 -0.07 8.55
C GLY A 85 12.21 -1.13 9.59
N VAL A 86 11.31 -2.10 9.83
CA VAL A 86 11.56 -3.24 10.71
C VAL A 86 12.62 -4.19 10.12
N VAL A 87 12.58 -4.46 8.81
CA VAL A 87 13.60 -5.28 8.12
C VAL A 87 14.98 -4.65 8.21
N VAL A 88 15.09 -3.33 8.01
CA VAL A 88 16.38 -2.61 8.11
C VAL A 88 16.92 -2.63 9.54
N ALA A 89 16.05 -2.51 10.55
CA ALA A 89 16.44 -2.58 11.96
C ALA A 89 16.81 -4.01 12.40
N GLY A 90 16.11 -5.02 11.89
CA GLY A 90 16.39 -6.45 12.16
C GLY A 90 17.70 -6.93 11.54
N GLY A 91 18.05 -6.45 10.34
CA GLY A 91 19.31 -6.77 9.66
C GLY A 91 20.56 -6.08 10.22
N LEU A 92 20.40 -5.09 11.12
CA LEU A 92 21.50 -4.35 11.76
C LEU A 92 21.88 -4.86 13.17
N LEU A 93 21.19 -5.88 13.71
CA LEU A 93 21.48 -6.53 15.00
C LEU A 93 22.07 -7.95 14.81
#